data_AF-A0AAW9DUV2-F1
#
_entry.id   AF-A0AAW9DUV2-F1
#
_cell.length_a   1.000
_cell.length_b   1.000
_cell.length_c   1.000
_cell.angle_alpha   90.00
_cell.angle_beta   90.00
_cell.angle_gamma   90.00
#
_symmetry.space_group_name_H-M   'P 1'
#
loop_
_entity.id
_entity.type
_entity.pdbx_description
1 polymer ?
#
loop_
_entity_poly.entity_id
_entity_poly.type
_entity_poly.pdbx_seq_one_letter_code
_entity_poly.pdbx_strand_id
1 'polypeptide(L)'
;MVENRSESAQYLDLWKMGGFLRLPTTKHRDIRFASHTDSAIYSQYAAKLNPIYESYIEKMSLGDVVLAYRSGIGYNVPFAKSLIDEIKRRGNCIVMCLDVSGFFDNISHKILKNNLCEVLDTNHLSTDLFKIYTRLTKYEYVLREELELKLGKSKGKRLCGIDTFRTVVRPLIKRNTHKFGIPQGTPLSGLLANISMINFDRVLNDKISMYGLRNPPIFHRSRYCADSLRFSTKRWNAWMRVDHGNCSIEKA
;
A
#
# COMPACT_ATOMS: atom_id res chain seq x y z
N MET A 1 14.44 6.36 11.78
CA MET A 1 14.26 6.45 10.31
C MET A 1 14.62 7.84 9.84
N VAL A 2 14.94 8.01 8.55
CA VAL A 2 15.09 9.34 7.94
C VAL A 2 13.92 9.52 6.98
N GLU A 3 13.13 10.57 7.17
CA GLU A 3 12.01 10.91 6.31
C GLU A 3 12.49 11.82 5.18
N ASN A 4 12.12 11.47 3.95
CA ASN A 4 12.37 12.24 2.76
C ASN A 4 11.04 12.54 2.07
N ARG A 5 10.80 13.81 1.74
CA ARG A 5 9.68 14.21 0.91
C ARG A 5 9.99 13.83 -0.53
N SER A 6 9.27 12.83 -1.03
CA SER A 6 9.29 12.50 -2.45
C SER A 6 8.12 13.19 -3.13
N GLU A 7 8.39 13.75 -4.31
CA GLU A 7 7.37 14.26 -5.19
C GLU A 7 7.10 13.23 -6.27
N SER A 8 5.83 12.90 -6.45
CA SER A 8 5.39 12.09 -7.59
C SER A 8 4.45 12.91 -8.45
N ALA A 9 4.68 12.87 -9.76
CA ALA A 9 3.78 13.48 -10.72
C ALA A 9 2.42 12.77 -10.63
N GLN A 10 1.38 13.56 -10.36
CA GLN A 10 -0.01 13.12 -10.42
C GLN A 10 -0.74 13.98 -11.45
N TYR A 11 -1.88 13.50 -11.93
CA TYR A 11 -2.76 14.29 -12.78
C TYR A 11 -4.12 14.38 -12.11
N LEU A 12 -4.67 15.60 -12.08
CA LEU A 12 -6.04 15.86 -11.70
C LEU A 12 -6.86 15.88 -12.98
N ASP A 13 -7.79 14.93 -13.09
CA ASP A 13 -8.68 14.86 -14.22
C ASP A 13 -9.95 15.68 -13.91
N LEU A 14 -10.18 16.74 -14.66
CA LEU A 14 -11.36 17.62 -14.53
C LEU A 14 -12.22 17.52 -15.78
N TRP A 15 -13.52 17.35 -15.61
CA TRP A 15 -14.49 17.41 -16.71
C TRP A 15 -14.96 18.85 -16.90
N LYS A 16 -14.69 19.44 -18.08
CA LYS A 16 -15.23 20.75 -18.50
C LYS A 16 -15.83 20.63 -19.89
N MET A 17 -17.04 21.20 -20.06
CA MET A 17 -17.81 21.38 -21.30
C MET A 17 -17.24 20.68 -22.55
N GLY A 18 -17.37 19.35 -22.62
CA GLY A 18 -17.03 18.56 -23.81
C GLY A 18 -15.71 17.77 -23.80
N GLY A 19 -14.93 17.76 -22.70
CA GLY A 19 -13.71 16.93 -22.64
C GLY A 19 -13.04 16.77 -21.27
N PHE A 20 -12.13 15.80 -21.21
CA PHE A 20 -11.24 15.56 -20.06
C PHE A 20 -10.06 16.55 -20.11
N LEU A 21 -9.94 17.38 -19.07
CA LEU A 21 -8.77 18.22 -18.86
C LEU A 21 -7.85 17.54 -17.84
N ARG A 22 -6.66 17.13 -18.29
CA ARG A 22 -5.65 16.50 -17.44
C ARG A 22 -4.67 17.55 -16.93
N LEU A 23 -4.84 18.01 -15.69
CA LEU A 23 -3.95 19.00 -15.08
C LEU A 23 -2.83 18.32 -14.31
N PRO A 24 -1.56 18.65 -14.55
CA PRO A 24 -0.46 18.14 -13.75
C PRO A 24 -0.57 18.70 -12.32
N THR A 25 -0.47 17.81 -11.33
CA THR A 25 -0.41 18.15 -9.92
C THR A 25 0.71 17.38 -9.24
N THR A 26 1.24 17.91 -8.14
CA THR A 26 2.31 17.27 -7.38
C THR A 26 1.71 16.54 -6.17
N LYS A 27 1.93 15.23 -6.08
CA LYS A 27 1.58 14.45 -4.89
C LYS A 27 2.83 14.28 -4.04
N HIS A 28 2.84 14.91 -2.88
CA HIS A 28 3.87 14.70 -1.87
C HIS A 28 3.65 13.34 -1.19
N ARG A 29 4.73 12.56 -1.04
CA ARG A 29 4.76 11.33 -0.27
C ARG A 29 5.96 11.33 0.65
N ASP A 30 5.71 11.17 1.94
CA ASP A 30 6.74 11.09 2.96
C ASP A 30 7.28 9.65 3.01
N ILE A 31 8.47 9.44 2.43
CA ILE A 31 9.14 8.14 2.43
C ILE A 31 10.08 8.08 3.63
N ARG A 32 9.93 7.04 4.46
CA ARG A 32 10.71 6.84 5.68
C ARG A 32 11.71 5.72 5.47
N PHE A 33 12.96 6.09 5.29
CA PHE A 33 14.06 5.14 5.14
C PHE A 33 14.51 4.62 6.50
N ALA A 34 14.50 3.29 6.64
CA ALA A 34 15.11 2.60 7.78
C ALA A 34 16.64 2.68 7.69
N SER A 35 17.32 2.53 8.84
CA SER A 35 18.78 2.32 8.81
C SER A 35 19.10 1.01 8.08
N HIS A 36 20.33 0.85 7.57
CA HIS A 36 20.71 -0.41 6.91
C HIS A 36 20.50 -1.63 7.82
N THR A 37 20.84 -1.50 9.10
CA THR A 37 20.65 -2.55 10.11
C THR A 37 19.17 -2.86 10.33
N ASP A 38 18.34 -1.82 10.55
CA ASP A 38 16.89 -2.01 10.73
C ASP A 38 16.26 -2.62 9.47
N SER A 39 16.69 -2.17 8.30
CA SER A 39 16.23 -2.72 7.01
C SER A 39 16.55 -4.20 6.90
N ALA A 40 17.76 -4.64 7.29
CA ALA A 40 18.12 -6.06 7.28
C ALA A 40 17.24 -6.88 8.23
N ILE A 41 16.98 -6.37 9.45
CA ILE A 41 16.07 -7.00 10.41
C ILE A 41 14.67 -7.11 9.81
N TYR A 42 14.11 -6.02 9.27
CA TYR A 42 12.79 -6.03 8.66
C TYR A 42 12.69 -6.98 7.47
N SER A 43 13.73 -7.07 6.64
CA SER A 43 13.80 -8.04 5.54
C SER A 43 13.76 -9.49 6.05
N GLN A 44 14.45 -9.80 7.14
CA GLN A 44 14.42 -11.14 7.73
C GLN A 44 13.04 -11.50 8.26
N TYR A 45 12.36 -10.56 8.93
CA TYR A 45 10.99 -10.77 9.38
C TYR A 45 10.01 -10.89 8.21
N ALA A 46 10.19 -10.11 7.14
CA ALA A 46 9.39 -10.25 5.93
C ALA A 46 9.59 -11.64 5.29
N ALA A 47 10.83 -12.12 5.19
CA ALA A 47 11.12 -13.46 4.67
C ALA A 47 10.50 -14.57 5.52
N LYS A 48 10.42 -14.39 6.85
CA LYS A 48 9.76 -15.34 7.77
C LYS A 48 8.23 -15.31 7.64
N LEU A 49 7.64 -14.12 7.49
CA LEU A 49 6.19 -13.93 7.49
C LEU A 49 5.55 -14.18 6.12
N ASN A 50 6.28 -13.94 5.03
CA ASN A 50 5.76 -14.11 3.67
C ASN A 50 5.20 -15.52 3.41
N PRO A 51 5.93 -16.63 3.67
CA PRO A 51 5.39 -17.97 3.45
C PRO A 51 4.10 -18.23 4.23
N ILE A 52 4.03 -17.77 5.48
CA ILE A 52 2.85 -17.93 6.34
C ILE A 52 1.66 -17.16 5.76
N TYR A 53 1.91 -15.93 5.30
CA TYR A 53 0.88 -15.11 4.64
C TYR A 53 0.40 -15.73 3.33
N GLU A 54 1.30 -16.25 2.50
CA GLU A 54 0.92 -16.94 1.25
C GLU A 54 0.06 -18.18 1.52
N SER A 55 0.45 -19.02 2.50
CA SER A 55 -0.38 -20.17 2.91
C SER A 55 -1.75 -19.75 3.44
N TYR A 56 -1.85 -18.64 4.17
CA TYR A 56 -3.14 -18.08 4.59
C TYR A 56 -4.00 -17.64 3.39
N ILE A 57 -3.39 -16.97 2.40
CA ILE A 57 -4.07 -16.51 1.20
C ILE A 57 -4.58 -17.68 0.34
N GLU A 58 -3.79 -18.74 0.21
CA GLU A 58 -4.19 -19.98 -0.45
C GLU A 58 -5.36 -20.65 0.28
N LYS A 59 -5.26 -20.82 1.61
CA LYS A 59 -6.33 -21.41 2.43
C LYS A 59 -7.64 -20.65 2.31
N MET A 60 -7.59 -19.32 2.22
CA MET A 60 -8.77 -18.46 2.09
C MET A 60 -9.22 -18.26 0.63
N SER A 61 -8.57 -18.90 -0.35
CA SER A 61 -8.84 -18.71 -1.78
C SER A 61 -8.81 -17.24 -2.24
N LEU A 62 -7.86 -16.47 -1.68
CA LEU A 62 -7.65 -15.05 -1.98
C LEU A 62 -6.50 -14.82 -2.98
N GLY A 63 -5.94 -15.90 -3.55
CA GLY A 63 -4.79 -15.86 -4.44
C GLY A 63 -5.00 -15.01 -5.70
N ASP A 64 -6.20 -15.02 -6.27
CA ASP A 64 -6.54 -14.23 -7.47
C ASP A 64 -6.97 -12.79 -7.14
N VAL A 65 -7.06 -12.47 -5.85
CA VAL A 65 -7.61 -11.20 -5.35
C VAL A 65 -6.50 -10.21 -5.01
N VAL A 66 -5.47 -10.71 -4.31
CA VAL A 66 -4.33 -9.93 -3.85
C VAL A 66 -3.18 -10.13 -4.83
N LEU A 67 -2.76 -9.08 -5.53
CA LEU A 67 -1.71 -9.19 -6.56
C LEU A 67 -0.40 -8.49 -6.17
N ALA A 68 -0.44 -7.36 -5.47
CA ALA A 68 0.80 -6.67 -5.11
C ALA A 68 1.45 -7.19 -3.83
N TYR A 69 2.77 -6.95 -3.73
CA TYR A 69 3.63 -7.28 -2.57
C TYR A 69 3.55 -8.74 -2.13
N ARG A 70 3.25 -9.63 -3.07
CA ARG A 70 3.32 -11.08 -2.89
C ARG A 70 4.57 -11.62 -3.55
N SER A 71 5.19 -12.59 -2.89
CA SER A 71 6.39 -13.24 -3.42
C SER A 71 6.02 -14.15 -4.59
N GLY A 72 6.73 -14.05 -5.71
CA GLY A 72 6.60 -14.97 -6.85
C GLY A 72 5.57 -14.58 -7.92
N ILE A 73 4.82 -13.49 -7.72
CA ILE A 73 3.72 -13.11 -8.63
C ILE A 73 4.23 -12.24 -9.80
N GLY A 74 5.40 -11.61 -9.69
CA GLY A 74 5.99 -10.79 -10.75
C GLY A 74 5.72 -9.30 -10.57
N TYR A 75 5.84 -8.52 -11.65
CA TYR A 75 5.65 -7.06 -11.63
C TYR A 75 4.23 -6.67 -12.08
N ASN A 76 3.77 -5.49 -11.68
CA ASN A 76 2.36 -5.09 -11.82
C ASN A 76 1.87 -4.90 -13.27
N VAL A 77 2.79 -4.76 -14.24
CA VAL A 77 2.46 -4.39 -15.63
C VAL A 77 1.70 -5.51 -16.37
N PRO A 78 2.17 -6.78 -16.37
CA PRO A 78 1.43 -7.92 -16.94
C PRO A 78 0.03 -8.08 -16.38
N PHE A 79 -0.14 -7.89 -15.07
CA PHE A 79 -1.45 -8.02 -14.43
C PHE A 79 -2.41 -6.90 -14.82
N ALA A 80 -1.93 -5.65 -14.88
CA ALA A 80 -2.75 -4.55 -15.39
C ALA A 80 -3.20 -4.80 -16.84
N LYS A 81 -2.32 -5.36 -17.68
CA LYS A 81 -2.66 -5.75 -19.05
C LYS A 81 -3.69 -6.89 -19.09
N SER A 82 -3.50 -7.94 -18.30
CA SER A 82 -4.46 -9.05 -18.21
C SER A 82 -5.86 -8.57 -17.81
N LEU A 83 -5.94 -7.69 -16.82
CA LEU A 83 -7.19 -7.04 -16.43
C LEU A 83 -7.79 -6.22 -17.58
N ILE A 84 -6.96 -5.44 -18.30
CA ILE A 84 -7.39 -4.66 -19.48
C ILE A 84 -7.99 -5.56 -20.56
N ASP A 85 -7.30 -6.64 -20.89
CA ASP A 85 -7.70 -7.58 -21.95
C ASP A 85 -8.98 -8.33 -21.55
N GLU A 86 -9.13 -8.69 -20.27
CA GLU A 86 -10.33 -9.35 -19.74
C GLU A 86 -11.59 -8.48 -19.85
N ILE A 87 -11.46 -7.16 -19.70
CA ILE A 87 -12.57 -6.21 -19.87
C ILE A 87 -13.00 -6.16 -21.31
N LYS A 88 -12.03 -6.02 -22.21
CA LYS A 88 -12.28 -5.97 -23.65
C LYS A 88 -12.99 -7.23 -24.11
N ARG A 89 -12.55 -8.38 -23.60
CA ARG A 89 -13.18 -9.69 -23.85
C ARG A 89 -14.63 -9.74 -23.38
N ARG A 90 -14.95 -9.10 -22.25
CA ARG A 90 -16.31 -9.10 -21.67
C ARG A 90 -17.28 -8.19 -22.39
N GLY A 91 -16.82 -7.10 -22.98
CA GLY A 91 -17.70 -6.06 -23.52
C GLY A 91 -18.46 -5.38 -22.37
N ASN A 92 -19.78 -5.53 -22.34
CA ASN A 92 -20.69 -4.80 -21.46
C ASN A 92 -20.49 -5.18 -19.98
N CYS A 93 -19.68 -4.41 -19.27
CA CYS A 93 -19.42 -4.59 -17.85
C CYS A 93 -19.28 -3.26 -17.11
N ILE A 94 -19.53 -3.30 -15.81
CA ILE A 94 -19.32 -2.17 -14.90
C ILE A 94 -18.04 -2.40 -14.12
N VAL A 95 -17.33 -1.30 -13.90
CA VAL A 95 -15.97 -1.29 -13.42
C VAL A 95 -15.89 -0.33 -12.25
N MET A 96 -15.53 -0.85 -11.08
CA MET A 96 -15.38 -0.04 -9.87
C MET A 96 -13.91 0.11 -9.49
N CYS A 97 -13.49 1.36 -9.35
CA CYS A 97 -12.12 1.76 -9.02
C CYS A 97 -12.10 2.33 -7.59
N LEU A 98 -11.21 1.81 -6.73
CA LEU A 98 -11.07 2.28 -5.35
C LEU A 98 -9.59 2.61 -5.09
N ASP A 99 -9.31 3.89 -4.82
CA ASP A 99 -8.01 4.36 -4.35
C ASP A 99 -8.13 4.81 -2.89
N VAL A 100 -7.26 4.28 -2.03
CA VAL A 100 -7.19 4.69 -0.64
C VAL A 100 -6.08 5.73 -0.49
N SER A 101 -6.49 6.99 -0.38
CA SER A 101 -5.56 8.10 -0.14
C SER A 101 -4.82 7.95 1.18
N GLY A 102 -3.48 8.07 1.13
CA GLY A 102 -2.64 7.99 2.33
C GLY A 102 -2.71 6.63 3.02
N PHE A 103 -2.83 5.53 2.26
CA PHE A 103 -3.06 4.20 2.82
C PHE A 103 -2.12 3.84 3.98
N PHE A 104 -0.80 3.92 3.76
CA PHE A 104 0.19 3.61 4.79
C PHE A 104 0.04 4.46 6.04
N ASP A 105 -0.26 5.75 5.90
CA ASP A 105 -0.45 6.68 7.02
C ASP A 105 -1.76 6.45 7.77
N ASN A 106 -2.73 5.73 7.19
CA ASN A 106 -4.05 5.51 7.77
C ASN A 106 -4.31 4.06 8.23
N ILE A 107 -3.33 3.16 8.13
CA ILE A 107 -3.48 1.78 8.64
C ILE A 107 -3.68 1.81 10.15
N SER A 108 -4.84 1.34 10.61
CA SER A 108 -5.15 1.21 12.04
C SER A 108 -4.26 0.17 12.71
N HIS A 109 -3.57 0.57 13.78
CA HIS A 109 -2.69 -0.31 14.54
C HIS A 109 -3.45 -1.50 15.14
N LYS A 110 -4.66 -1.26 15.67
CA LYS A 110 -5.51 -2.32 16.24
C LYS A 110 -5.88 -3.37 15.21
N ILE A 111 -6.32 -2.93 14.02
CA ILE A 111 -6.72 -3.83 12.93
C ILE A 111 -5.51 -4.62 12.44
N LEU A 112 -4.38 -3.94 12.22
CA LEU A 112 -3.14 -4.59 11.79
C LEU A 112 -2.70 -5.68 12.77
N LYS A 113 -2.71 -5.40 14.08
CA LYS A 113 -2.34 -6.38 15.10
C LYS A 113 -3.28 -7.59 15.11
N ASN A 114 -4.60 -7.35 15.03
CA ASN A 114 -5.59 -8.43 15.02
C ASN A 114 -5.43 -9.32 13.79
N ASN A 115 -5.26 -8.71 12.61
CA ASN A 115 -5.06 -9.45 11.37
C ASN A 115 -3.72 -10.22 11.36
N LEU A 116 -2.67 -9.68 11.96
CA LEU A 116 -1.39 -10.40 12.15
C LEU A 116 -1.59 -11.65 13.01
N CYS A 117 -2.30 -11.52 14.14
CA CYS A 117 -2.66 -12.64 15.00
C CYS A 117 -3.47 -13.71 14.22
N GLU A 118 -4.42 -13.27 13.40
CA GLU A 118 -5.24 -14.16 12.55
C GLU A 118 -4.39 -14.93 11.52
N VAL A 119 -3.50 -14.25 10.79
CA VAL A 119 -2.62 -14.89 9.79
C VAL A 119 -1.65 -15.87 10.44
N LEU A 120 -1.19 -15.57 11.66
CA LEU A 120 -0.27 -16.41 12.42
C LEU A 120 -0.96 -17.50 13.23
N ASP A 121 -2.29 -17.58 13.17
CA ASP A 121 -3.12 -18.52 13.95
C ASP A 121 -2.79 -18.50 15.45
N THR A 122 -2.70 -17.29 16.02
CA THR A 122 -2.32 -17.08 17.43
C THR A 122 -3.15 -15.97 18.08
N ASN A 123 -3.37 -16.07 19.39
CA ASN A 123 -4.02 -15.01 20.17
C ASN A 123 -3.09 -13.81 20.43
N HIS A 124 -1.78 -14.05 20.48
CA HIS A 124 -0.79 -13.05 20.83
C HIS A 124 0.47 -13.18 19.97
N LEU A 125 0.99 -12.03 19.51
CA LEU A 125 2.26 -11.96 18.82
C LEU A 125 3.40 -12.37 19.78
N SER A 126 4.36 -13.13 19.28
CA SER A 126 5.57 -13.47 20.03
C SER A 126 6.31 -12.20 20.48
N THR A 127 7.06 -12.31 21.58
CA THR A 127 7.75 -11.16 22.21
C THR A 127 8.63 -10.39 21.23
N ASP A 128 9.31 -11.08 20.33
CA ASP A 128 10.17 -10.51 19.31
C ASP A 128 9.36 -9.80 18.20
N LEU A 129 8.33 -10.46 17.67
CA LEU A 129 7.48 -9.86 16.63
C LEU A 129 6.67 -8.68 17.16
N PHE A 130 6.22 -8.72 18.41
CA PHE A 130 5.54 -7.60 19.05
C PHE A 130 6.45 -6.37 19.18
N LYS A 131 7.75 -6.56 19.42
CA LYS A 131 8.74 -5.47 19.40
C LYS A 131 8.87 -4.88 18.00
N ILE A 132 8.94 -5.71 16.95
CA ILE A 132 8.98 -5.24 15.55
C ILE A 132 7.71 -4.48 15.18
N TYR A 133 6.55 -5.04 15.49
CA TYR A 133 5.25 -4.38 15.31
C TYR A 133 5.22 -3.02 16.03
N THR A 134 5.69 -2.96 17.29
CA THR A 134 5.72 -1.71 18.06
C THR A 134 6.67 -0.70 17.43
N ARG A 135 7.82 -1.12 16.90
CA ARG A 135 8.77 -0.25 16.20
C ARG A 135 8.22 0.31 14.89
N LEU A 136 7.42 -0.46 14.16
CA LEU A 136 6.80 -0.02 12.92
C LEU A 136 5.53 0.81 13.13
N THR A 137 4.85 0.67 14.26
CA THR A 137 3.65 1.46 14.57
C THR A 137 3.99 2.76 15.32
N LYS A 138 4.90 2.70 16.30
CA LYS A 138 5.43 3.83 17.05
C LYS A 138 6.80 4.23 16.55
N TYR A 139 6.92 4.37 15.23
CA TYR A 139 8.19 4.64 14.57
C TYR A 139 8.74 6.03 14.93
N GLU A 140 10.06 6.13 14.89
CA GLU A 140 10.81 7.35 15.17
C GLU A 140 11.53 7.79 13.90
N TYR A 141 11.47 9.07 13.59
CA TYR A 141 12.02 9.62 12.36
C TYR A 141 12.60 11.02 12.57
N VAL A 142 13.49 11.40 11.67
CA VAL A 142 14.02 12.76 11.57
C VAL A 142 13.82 13.22 10.12
N LEU A 143 13.45 14.48 9.93
CA LEU A 143 13.34 15.04 8.58
C LEU A 143 14.73 15.22 7.98
N ARG A 144 14.90 14.76 6.73
CA ARG A 144 16.15 14.92 6.01
C ARG A 144 16.56 16.39 5.87
N GLU A 145 15.61 17.27 5.59
CA GLU A 145 15.84 18.71 5.45
C GLU A 145 16.39 19.31 6.75
N GLU A 146 15.82 18.96 7.90
CA GLU A 146 16.30 19.42 9.22
C GLU A 146 17.72 18.90 9.53
N LEU A 147 18.02 17.67 9.13
CA LEU A 147 19.37 17.10 9.25
C LEU A 147 20.38 17.81 8.37
N GLU A 148 20.06 18.01 7.09
CA GLU A 148 20.96 18.66 6.13
C GLU A 148 21.21 20.13 6.49
N LEU A 149 20.24 20.83 7.08
CA LEU A 149 20.41 22.18 7.60
C LEU A 149 21.40 22.25 8.77
N LYS A 150 21.43 21.23 9.64
CA LYS A 150 22.30 21.21 10.83
C LYS A 150 23.68 20.60 10.58
N LEU A 151 23.78 19.61 9.69
CA LEU A 151 24.98 18.80 9.48
C LEU A 151 25.59 18.92 8.07
N GLY A 152 24.87 19.57 7.14
CA GLY A 152 25.23 19.58 5.72
C GLY A 152 24.86 18.28 5.01
N LYS A 153 25.05 18.27 3.67
CA LYS A 153 24.75 17.10 2.84
C LYS A 153 25.86 16.05 2.95
N SER A 154 25.52 14.86 3.41
CA SER A 154 26.42 13.70 3.35
C SER A 154 26.42 13.08 1.95
N LYS A 155 27.58 13.05 1.28
CA LYS A 155 27.81 12.30 0.03
C LYS A 155 28.28 10.88 0.32
N GLY A 156 27.38 10.02 0.81
CA GLY A 156 27.64 8.58 0.98
C GLY A 156 28.55 8.19 2.15
N LYS A 157 28.84 9.13 3.07
CA LYS A 157 29.55 8.85 4.32
C LYS A 157 28.57 8.76 5.49
N ARG A 158 29.03 8.17 6.60
CA ARG A 158 28.29 8.20 7.87
C ARG A 158 27.91 9.65 8.21
N LEU A 159 26.61 9.89 8.42
CA LEU A 159 26.04 11.22 8.66
C LEU A 159 26.69 11.95 9.85
N CYS A 160 26.90 11.23 10.96
CA CYS A 160 27.51 11.81 12.15
C CYS A 160 28.11 10.75 13.10
N GLY A 161 29.00 11.20 13.98
CA GLY A 161 29.51 10.44 15.13
C GLY A 161 28.49 10.37 16.28
N ILE A 162 28.82 9.62 17.33
CA ILE A 162 27.91 9.39 18.47
C ILE A 162 27.61 10.68 19.26
N ASP A 163 28.60 11.56 19.39
CA ASP A 163 28.45 12.81 20.16
C ASP A 163 27.53 13.78 19.45
N THR A 164 27.78 14.01 18.15
CA THR A 164 26.90 14.80 17.28
C THR A 164 25.49 14.22 17.21
N PHE A 165 25.35 12.89 17.21
CA PHE A 165 24.03 12.28 17.28
C PHE A 165 23.30 12.65 18.58
N ARG A 166 23.99 12.58 19.72
CA ARG A 166 23.40 12.88 21.03
C ARG A 166 23.02 14.35 21.19
N THR A 167 23.84 15.26 20.68
CA THR A 167 23.66 16.72 20.87
C THR A 167 22.79 17.36 19.80
N VAL A 168 22.94 16.95 18.53
CA VAL A 168 22.28 17.61 17.39
C VAL A 168 21.11 16.80 16.85
N VAL A 169 21.26 15.49 16.65
CA VAL A 169 20.23 14.67 15.97
C VAL A 169 19.11 14.27 16.93
N ARG A 170 19.45 13.85 18.16
CA ARG A 170 18.48 13.35 19.14
C ARG A 170 17.34 14.34 19.43
N PRO A 171 17.58 15.67 19.56
CA PRO A 171 16.50 16.64 19.73
C PRO A 171 15.56 16.77 18.52
N LEU A 172 16.01 16.38 17.31
CA LEU A 172 15.22 16.45 16.08
C LEU A 172 14.35 15.21 15.84
N ILE A 173 14.48 14.18 16.70
CA ILE A 173 13.72 12.94 16.57
C ILE A 173 12.25 13.20 16.87
N LYS A 174 11.42 12.94 15.87
CA LYS A 174 9.97 12.90 15.94
C LYS A 174 9.52 11.45 16.11
N ARG A 175 8.38 11.26 16.74
CA ARG A 175 7.77 9.94 16.98
C ARG A 175 6.33 9.95 16.50
N ASN A 176 5.89 8.86 15.87
CA ASN A 176 4.48 8.65 15.62
C ASN A 176 3.74 8.40 16.95
N THR A 177 2.86 9.31 17.32
CA THR A 177 1.99 9.21 18.51
C THR A 177 0.57 8.78 18.16
N HIS A 178 0.25 8.68 16.87
CA HIS A 178 -1.07 8.26 16.41
C HIS A 178 -1.30 6.76 16.64
N LYS A 179 -2.57 6.36 16.66
CA LYS A 179 -3.01 4.94 16.73
C LYS A 179 -3.14 4.30 15.34
N PHE A 180 -2.62 4.98 14.33
CA PHE A 180 -2.63 4.59 12.93
C PHE A 180 -1.31 4.98 12.27
N GLY A 181 -1.06 4.43 11.09
CA GLY A 181 0.10 4.75 10.27
C GLY A 181 1.27 3.79 10.49
N ILE A 182 1.88 3.35 9.39
CA ILE A 182 3.15 2.62 9.36
C ILE A 182 4.10 3.29 8.37
N PRO A 183 5.43 3.19 8.54
CA PRO A 183 6.39 3.90 7.69
C PRO A 183 6.39 3.33 6.27
N GLN A 184 6.21 4.18 5.27
CA GLN A 184 6.36 3.79 3.87
C GLN A 184 7.86 3.66 3.53
N GLY A 185 8.25 2.53 2.93
CA GLY A 185 9.64 2.31 2.47
C GLY A 185 10.47 1.32 3.27
N THR A 186 9.90 0.70 4.32
CA THR A 186 10.57 -0.43 4.98
C THR A 186 10.30 -1.75 4.23
N PRO A 187 11.23 -2.73 4.25
CA PRO A 187 11.04 -4.02 3.61
C PRO A 187 9.80 -4.79 4.10
N LEU A 188 9.36 -4.55 5.34
CA LEU A 188 8.23 -5.26 5.95
C LEU A 188 6.89 -4.52 5.74
N SER A 189 6.90 -3.21 5.49
CA SER A 189 5.67 -2.40 5.44
C SER A 189 4.69 -2.85 4.35
N GLY A 190 5.17 -3.31 3.20
CA GLY A 190 4.31 -3.79 2.11
C GLY A 190 3.51 -5.04 2.49
N LEU A 191 4.15 -6.00 3.16
CA LEU A 191 3.48 -7.19 3.68
C LEU A 191 2.46 -6.83 4.77
N LEU A 192 2.83 -5.94 5.70
CA LEU A 192 1.91 -5.50 6.76
C LEU A 192 0.68 -4.76 6.19
N ALA A 193 0.89 -3.96 5.15
CA ALA A 193 -0.17 -3.33 4.37
C ALA A 193 -1.17 -4.36 3.83
N ASN A 194 -0.66 -5.42 3.17
CA ASN A 194 -1.50 -6.52 2.70
C ASN A 194 -2.24 -7.23 3.84
N ILE A 195 -1.55 -7.54 4.95
CA ILE A 195 -2.15 -8.18 6.13
C ILE A 195 -3.26 -7.30 6.71
N SER A 196 -3.11 -5.97 6.73
CA SER A 196 -4.15 -5.06 7.23
C SER A 196 -5.47 -5.12 6.44
N MET A 197 -5.44 -5.61 5.20
CA MET A 197 -6.60 -5.66 4.30
C MET A 197 -7.28 -7.02 4.18
N ILE A 198 -6.73 -8.10 4.77
CA ILE A 198 -7.26 -9.46 4.59
C ILE A 198 -8.76 -9.60 4.91
N ASN A 199 -9.23 -8.88 5.94
CA ASN A 199 -10.62 -8.93 6.35
C ASN A 199 -11.54 -8.21 5.35
N PHE A 200 -11.09 -7.08 4.80
CA PHE A 200 -11.78 -6.43 3.68
C PHE A 200 -11.84 -7.35 2.46
N ASP A 201 -10.75 -8.07 2.20
CA ASP A 201 -10.63 -8.94 1.03
C ASP A 201 -11.54 -10.13 1.10
N ARG A 202 -11.60 -10.76 2.26
CA ARG A 202 -12.49 -11.87 2.55
C ARG A 202 -13.95 -11.45 2.44
N VAL A 203 -14.36 -10.39 3.14
CA VAL A 203 -15.75 -9.91 3.10
C VAL A 203 -16.19 -9.57 1.67
N LEU A 204 -15.33 -8.91 0.90
CA LEU A 204 -15.63 -8.59 -0.48
C LEU A 204 -15.60 -9.86 -1.37
N ASN A 205 -14.78 -10.87 -1.06
CA ASN A 205 -14.80 -12.17 -1.76
C ASN A 205 -16.11 -12.93 -1.54
N ASP A 206 -16.54 -12.99 -0.28
CA ASP A 206 -17.72 -13.73 0.14
C ASP A 206 -18.98 -13.10 -0.45
N LYS A 207 -19.08 -11.77 -0.39
CA LYS A 207 -20.19 -11.04 -1.03
C LYS A 207 -20.25 -11.32 -2.53
N ILE A 208 -19.13 -11.25 -3.24
CA ILE A 208 -19.10 -11.50 -4.69
C ILE A 208 -19.52 -12.95 -4.98
N SER A 209 -19.06 -13.91 -4.19
CA SER A 209 -19.40 -15.33 -4.35
C SER A 209 -20.89 -15.60 -4.08
N MET A 210 -21.45 -14.96 -3.05
CA MET A 210 -22.85 -15.13 -2.64
C MET A 210 -23.85 -14.64 -3.69
N TYR A 211 -23.56 -13.52 -4.38
CA TYR A 211 -24.47 -12.97 -5.40
C TYR A 211 -24.40 -13.72 -6.76
N GLY A 212 -23.84 -14.94 -6.82
CA GLY A 212 -23.88 -15.77 -8.02
C GLY A 212 -22.99 -15.28 -9.17
N LEU A 213 -22.00 -14.43 -8.88
CA LEU A 213 -21.12 -13.81 -9.89
C LEU A 213 -19.99 -14.76 -10.34
N ARG A 214 -20.27 -16.06 -10.41
CA ARG A 214 -19.35 -17.13 -10.82
C ARG A 214 -19.94 -18.00 -11.93
N ASN A 215 -20.48 -17.38 -12.99
CA ASN A 215 -20.27 -17.77 -14.40
C ASN A 215 -21.18 -16.97 -15.37
N PRO A 216 -20.62 -16.24 -16.36
CA PRO A 216 -19.23 -15.80 -16.45
C PRO A 216 -19.01 -14.63 -15.46
N PRO A 217 -17.90 -14.61 -14.70
CA PRO A 217 -17.87 -13.93 -13.42
C PRO A 217 -17.75 -12.41 -13.54
N ILE A 218 -18.76 -11.63 -13.13
CA ILE A 218 -18.89 -10.18 -13.45
C ILE A 218 -17.78 -9.29 -12.83
N PHE A 219 -16.82 -9.82 -12.07
CA PHE A 219 -15.76 -9.02 -11.45
C PHE A 219 -14.37 -9.66 -11.57
N HIS A 220 -13.47 -9.01 -12.31
CA HIS A 220 -12.02 -9.27 -12.25
C HIS A 220 -11.44 -8.44 -11.10
N ARG A 221 -10.68 -9.09 -10.21
CA ARG A 221 -10.25 -8.53 -8.92
C ARG A 221 -8.74 -8.41 -8.90
N SER A 222 -8.23 -7.23 -8.56
CA SER A 222 -6.78 -7.00 -8.49
C SER A 222 -6.50 -5.87 -7.51
N ARG A 223 -6.03 -6.20 -6.30
CA ARG A 223 -5.54 -5.17 -5.36
C ARG A 223 -4.03 -5.01 -5.50
N TYR A 224 -3.57 -3.78 -5.67
CA TYR A 224 -2.17 -3.41 -5.58
C TYR A 224 -1.87 -2.51 -4.38
N CYS A 225 -1.82 -3.08 -3.17
CA CYS A 225 -1.32 -2.50 -1.90
C CYS A 225 -1.91 -1.16 -1.40
N ALA A 226 -2.53 -0.37 -2.26
CA ALA A 226 -3.24 0.88 -2.01
C ALA A 226 -3.98 1.28 -3.30
N ASP A 227 -3.37 1.01 -4.45
CA ASP A 227 -3.99 1.12 -5.77
C ASP A 227 -4.74 -0.18 -6.07
N SER A 228 -6.04 -0.23 -5.83
CA SER A 228 -6.86 -1.15 -6.63
C SER A 228 -6.85 -0.55 -8.04
N LEU A 229 -6.06 -1.10 -8.97
CA LEU A 229 -6.16 -0.68 -10.36
C LEU A 229 -7.55 -1.07 -10.86
N ARG A 230 -8.44 -0.08 -10.95
CA ARG A 230 -8.62 0.63 -12.22
C ARG A 230 -8.65 2.14 -11.98
N PHE A 231 -8.49 2.90 -13.06
CA PHE A 231 -8.07 4.29 -13.08
C PHE A 231 -8.92 5.25 -12.19
N SER A 232 -8.19 6.19 -11.56
CA SER A 232 -8.51 7.21 -10.51
C SER A 232 -9.64 8.21 -10.84
N THR A 233 -10.17 9.08 -9.96
CA THR A 233 -10.51 9.18 -8.52
C THR A 233 -11.31 10.49 -8.33
N LYS A 234 -12.16 10.54 -7.28
CA LYS A 234 -12.90 11.70 -6.71
C LYS A 234 -14.28 12.05 -7.29
N ARG A 235 -15.26 11.96 -6.37
CA ARG A 235 -16.72 12.12 -6.50
C ARG A 235 -17.36 11.09 -7.42
N TRP A 236 -18.11 10.16 -6.79
CA TRP A 236 -19.20 9.40 -7.43
C TRP A 236 -19.85 10.26 -8.49
N ASN A 237 -19.61 9.91 -9.75
CA ASN A 237 -20.13 10.53 -10.96
C ASN A 237 -19.45 9.89 -12.19
N ALA A 238 -19.05 8.61 -12.21
CA ALA A 238 -18.69 7.98 -13.49
C ALA A 238 -18.65 6.45 -13.41
N TRP A 239 -19.19 5.80 -14.43
CA TRP A 239 -19.05 4.38 -14.73
C TRP A 239 -18.42 4.28 -16.12
N MET A 240 -17.49 3.35 -16.31
CA MET A 240 -16.95 3.06 -17.63
C MET A 240 -17.87 2.05 -18.30
N ARG A 241 -18.61 2.48 -19.32
CA ARG A 241 -19.42 1.62 -20.17
C ARG A 241 -18.54 1.17 -21.33
N VAL A 242 -18.40 -0.14 -21.50
CA VAL A 242 -17.65 -0.71 -22.62
C VAL A 242 -18.67 -1.37 -23.52
N ASP A 243 -19.11 -0.66 -24.56
CA ASP A 243 -20.03 -1.18 -25.58
C ASP A 243 -19.22 -1.51 -26.84
N HIS A 244 -19.26 -2.76 -27.29
CA HIS A 244 -18.65 -3.23 -28.57
C HIS A 244 -17.20 -2.78 -28.82
N GLY A 245 -16.36 -2.80 -27.78
CA GLY A 245 -14.94 -2.43 -27.90
C GLY A 245 -14.64 -0.93 -27.87
N ASN A 246 -15.67 -0.09 -27.85
CA ASN A 246 -15.56 1.33 -27.52
C ASN A 246 -15.66 1.50 -26.00
N CYS A 247 -14.73 2.29 -25.46
CA CYS A 247 -14.61 2.54 -24.04
C CYS A 247 -15.10 3.98 -23.77
N SER A 248 -16.34 4.14 -23.33
CA SER A 248 -16.91 5.44 -22.94
C SER A 248 -16.98 5.55 -21.42
N ILE A 249 -16.50 6.68 -20.90
CA ILE A 249 -16.63 7.01 -19.47
C ILE A 249 -17.87 7.89 -19.37
N GLU A 250 -18.94 7.38 -18.74
CA GLU A 250 -20.22 8.09 -18.60
C GLU A 250 -20.49 8.43 -17.13
N LYS A 251 -21.10 9.59 -16.89
CA LYS A 251 -21.49 10.05 -15.54
C LYS A 251 -22.70 9.26 -15.01
N ALA A 252 -22.81 9.12 -13.69
CA ALA A 252 -24.09 8.84 -13.04
C ALA A 252 -25.00 10.06 -13.14
#